data_AF-A0A2P4SGL2-F1
#
_entry.id   AF-A0A2P4SGL2-F1
#
_cell.length_a   1.000
_cell.length_b   1.000
_cell.length_c   1.000
_cell.angle_alpha   90.00
_cell.angle_beta   90.00
_cell.angle_gamma   90.00
#
_symmetry.space_group_name_H-M   'P 1'
#
loop_
_entity.id
_entity.type
_entity.pdbx_description
1 polymer ?
#
loop_
_entity_poly.entity_id
_entity_poly.type
_entity_poly.pdbx_seq_one_letter_code
_entity_poly.pdbx_strand_id
1 'polypeptide(L)'
;AGEGLLPHELTEGVEGIAGGFIYTIQEGDALLKSLHTRPERFTNHIQSLEKEDTLLKEESSTYDDIVFVDVIDTYRNVPSKLLNFYRWTVETTSFDLLLKTDDDCYIDLEAVFNRIIQKKLDRPNTWWGKSNAVFSFRLNWAVDRTGKWQELEYPSPAYPAFACGSGYVISKDIVQWLASNSERLKTYQGEDVSMGIWMAAIGPKRYQDSLWLCEKTCESGMLSSPQYSPQELRELWRVKELCGDPCSCEER
;
A
#
# COMPACT_ATOMS: atom_id res chain seq x y z
N ALA A 1 -4.52 42.01 13.34
CA ALA A 1 -5.57 41.70 14.32
C ALA A 1 -6.86 41.46 13.54
N GLY A 2 -7.45 40.27 13.48
CA GLY A 2 -7.12 38.95 14.01
C GLY A 2 -7.95 37.93 13.23
N GLU A 3 -7.65 36.66 13.49
CA GLU A 3 -8.22 35.43 12.94
C GLU A 3 -9.75 35.32 13.05
N GLY A 4 -10.36 34.59 12.11
CA GLY A 4 -11.31 33.55 12.52
C GLY A 4 -12.76 33.92 12.84
N LEU A 5 -13.36 34.96 12.24
CA LEU A 5 -14.81 35.17 12.32
C LEU A 5 -15.41 35.34 10.92
N LEU A 6 -16.20 34.35 10.50
CA LEU A 6 -17.14 34.51 9.39
C LEU A 6 -18.07 35.70 9.71
N PRO A 7 -18.36 36.59 8.76
CA PRO A 7 -19.29 37.69 8.99
C PRO A 7 -20.66 37.12 9.40
N HIS A 8 -21.18 37.60 10.53
CA HIS A 8 -22.50 37.27 11.05
C HIS A 8 -23.61 37.99 10.25
N GLU A 9 -23.48 38.06 8.93
CA GLU A 9 -24.41 38.75 8.01
C GLU A 9 -25.22 37.78 7.13
N LEU A 10 -25.10 36.47 7.37
CA LEU A 10 -25.86 35.44 6.64
C LEU A 10 -27.05 34.85 7.41
N THR A 11 -27.49 35.50 8.49
CA THR A 11 -28.51 34.95 9.40
C THR A 11 -29.74 35.83 9.58
N GLU A 12 -30.21 36.49 8.53
CA GLU A 12 -31.62 36.93 8.48
C GLU A 12 -32.06 37.11 7.02
N GLY A 13 -32.86 36.17 6.50
CA GLY A 13 -33.61 36.34 5.25
C GLY A 13 -33.10 35.65 3.99
N VAL A 14 -32.06 34.82 4.04
CA VAL A 14 -31.73 33.94 2.89
C VAL A 14 -32.58 32.68 2.98
N GLU A 15 -33.44 32.46 1.98
CA GLU A 15 -34.15 31.19 1.80
C GLU A 15 -33.12 30.06 1.80
N GLY A 16 -33.04 29.33 2.91
CA GLY A 16 -32.27 28.10 2.95
C GLY A 16 -32.85 27.18 1.89
N ILE A 17 -32.06 26.85 0.88
CA ILE A 17 -32.37 25.72 0.01
C ILE A 17 -32.24 24.47 0.89
N ALA A 18 -33.33 24.13 1.59
CA ALA A 18 -33.54 22.82 2.15
C ALA A 18 -33.74 21.88 0.96
N GLY A 19 -32.64 21.41 0.38
CA GLY A 19 -32.66 20.41 -0.66
C GLY A 19 -33.28 19.13 -0.11
N GLY A 20 -34.57 18.91 -0.36
CA GLY A 20 -35.21 17.64 -0.09
C GLY A 20 -34.72 16.61 -1.10
N PHE A 21 -33.86 15.69 -0.68
CA PHE A 21 -33.54 14.52 -1.49
C PHE A 21 -34.64 13.49 -1.33
N ILE A 22 -35.39 13.24 -2.41
CA ILE A 22 -36.31 12.12 -2.50
C ILE A 22 -35.48 10.90 -2.91
N TYR A 23 -35.42 9.90 -2.04
CA TYR A 23 -34.79 8.62 -2.34
C TYR A 23 -35.82 7.49 -2.24
N THR A 24 -35.68 6.50 -3.11
CA THR A 24 -36.48 5.28 -3.09
C THR A 24 -35.56 4.15 -2.68
N ILE A 25 -35.86 3.49 -1.56
CA ILE A 25 -35.17 2.26 -1.19
C ILE A 25 -35.72 1.14 -2.07
N GLN A 26 -34.91 0.68 -3.01
CA GLN A 26 -35.17 -0.57 -3.71
C GLN A 26 -34.79 -1.73 -2.78
N GLU A 27 -35.61 -2.79 -2.74
CA GLU A 27 -35.40 -3.97 -1.89
C GLU A 27 -35.44 -3.71 -0.36
N GLY A 28 -36.47 -2.99 0.11
CA GLY A 28 -36.66 -2.70 1.54
C GLY A 28 -36.61 -3.94 2.46
N ASP A 29 -37.15 -5.07 2.02
CA ASP A 29 -37.11 -6.33 2.78
C ASP A 29 -35.68 -6.86 2.95
N ALA A 30 -34.82 -6.73 1.91
CA ALA A 30 -33.42 -7.12 1.99
C ALA A 30 -32.65 -6.19 2.94
N LEU A 31 -32.94 -4.89 2.92
CA LEU A 31 -32.37 -3.93 3.86
C LEU A 31 -32.79 -4.25 5.30
N LEU A 32 -34.09 -4.49 5.55
CA LEU A 32 -34.59 -4.87 6.87
C LEU A 32 -33.94 -6.17 7.35
N LYS A 33 -33.85 -7.19 6.49
CA LYS A 33 -33.13 -8.43 6.81
C LYS A 33 -31.66 -8.16 7.16
N SER A 34 -30.97 -7.32 6.40
CA SER A 34 -29.59 -6.94 6.67
C SER A 34 -29.44 -6.20 8.01
N LEU A 35 -30.37 -5.31 8.36
CA LEU A 35 -30.38 -4.61 9.63
C LEU A 35 -30.66 -5.55 10.82
N HIS A 36 -31.65 -6.45 10.69
CA HIS A 36 -32.00 -7.40 11.73
C HIS A 36 -30.89 -8.42 12.01
N THR A 37 -30.19 -8.88 10.97
CA THR A 37 -29.08 -9.83 11.12
C THR A 37 -27.75 -9.15 11.43
N ARG A 38 -27.69 -7.81 11.52
CA ARG A 38 -26.46 -7.06 11.80
C ARG A 38 -25.80 -7.45 13.14
N PRO A 39 -26.53 -7.59 14.27
CA PRO A 39 -25.90 -7.98 15.54
C PRO A 39 -25.25 -9.36 15.46
N GLU A 40 -25.94 -10.33 14.85
CA GLU A 40 -25.43 -11.68 14.65
C GLU A 40 -24.19 -11.69 13.74
N ARG A 41 -24.24 -10.99 12.59
CA ARG A 41 -23.07 -10.86 11.71
C ARG A 41 -21.88 -10.21 12.41
N PHE A 42 -22.13 -9.22 13.27
CA PHE A 42 -21.08 -8.56 14.05
C PHE A 42 -20.43 -9.54 15.03
N THR A 43 -21.22 -10.29 15.79
CA THR A 43 -20.70 -11.32 16.70
C THR A 43 -19.92 -12.40 15.94
N ASN A 44 -20.45 -12.91 14.83
CA ASN A 44 -19.77 -13.92 14.01
C ASN A 44 -18.45 -13.40 13.44
N HIS A 45 -18.41 -12.13 13.04
CA HIS A 45 -17.19 -11.50 12.55
C HIS A 45 -16.13 -11.38 13.66
N ILE A 46 -16.50 -10.92 14.86
CA ILE A 46 -15.58 -10.85 16.00
C ILE A 46 -15.02 -12.23 16.35
N GLN A 47 -15.86 -13.26 16.40
CA GLN A 47 -15.41 -14.63 16.65
C GLN A 47 -14.45 -15.14 15.57
N SER A 48 -14.71 -14.80 14.31
CA SER A 48 -13.79 -15.14 13.20
C SER A 48 -12.44 -14.46 13.38
N LEU A 49 -12.42 -13.18 13.76
CA LEU A 49 -11.18 -12.42 13.99
C LEU A 49 -10.40 -12.97 15.18
N GLU A 50 -11.07 -13.32 16.29
CA GLU A 50 -10.42 -13.94 17.46
C GLU A 50 -9.78 -15.29 17.12
N LYS A 51 -10.45 -16.08 16.28
CA LYS A 51 -9.90 -17.33 15.77
C LYS A 51 -8.67 -17.09 14.89
N GLU A 52 -8.75 -16.12 13.98
CA GLU A 52 -7.63 -15.75 13.11
C GLU A 52 -6.42 -15.25 13.92
N ASP A 53 -6.63 -14.38 14.91
CA ASP A 53 -5.58 -13.90 15.82
C ASP A 53 -4.90 -15.05 16.59
N THR A 54 -5.68 -16.05 17.00
CA THR A 54 -5.13 -17.26 17.64
C THR A 54 -4.24 -18.04 16.68
N LEU A 55 -4.71 -18.27 15.45
CA LEU A 55 -3.94 -19.00 14.43
C LEU A 55 -2.66 -18.25 14.03
N LEU A 56 -2.70 -16.93 13.91
CA LEU A 56 -1.53 -16.11 13.61
C LEU A 56 -0.50 -16.17 14.74
N LYS A 57 -0.93 -16.25 16.01
CA LYS A 57 -0.01 -16.43 17.15
C LYS A 57 0.65 -17.81 17.13
N GLU A 58 -0.10 -18.85 16.78
CA GLU A 58 0.44 -20.20 16.61
C GLU A 58 1.46 -20.25 15.45
N GLU A 59 1.13 -19.65 14.31
CA GLU A 59 2.02 -19.51 13.15
C GLU A 59 3.30 -18.75 13.51
N SER A 60 3.16 -17.59 14.16
CA SER A 60 4.28 -16.76 14.63
C SER A 60 5.22 -17.56 15.54
N SER A 61 4.67 -18.37 16.45
CA SER A 61 5.48 -19.23 17.34
C SER A 61 6.19 -20.39 16.60
N THR A 62 5.70 -20.75 15.41
CA THR A 62 6.22 -21.87 14.61
C THR A 62 7.32 -21.41 13.66
N TYR A 63 7.13 -20.27 13.00
CA TYR A 63 8.00 -19.80 11.91
C TYR A 63 8.89 -18.60 12.26
N ASP A 64 8.58 -17.85 13.34
CA ASP A 64 9.36 -16.71 13.82
C ASP A 64 9.62 -15.62 12.76
N ASP A 65 8.67 -15.45 11.83
CA ASP A 65 8.74 -14.52 10.69
C ASP A 65 7.61 -13.48 10.67
N ILE A 66 6.77 -13.46 11.70
CA ILE A 66 5.65 -12.51 11.85
C ILE A 66 6.00 -11.42 12.85
N VAL A 67 5.83 -10.16 12.43
CA VAL A 67 5.93 -8.99 13.31
C VAL A 67 4.56 -8.38 13.50
N PHE A 68 4.08 -8.37 14.75
CA PHE A 68 2.86 -7.66 15.13
C PHE A 68 3.19 -6.20 15.45
N VAL A 69 2.45 -5.28 14.84
CA VAL A 69 2.55 -3.84 15.09
C VAL A 69 1.22 -3.30 15.59
N ASP A 70 1.28 -2.27 16.44
CA ASP A 70 0.09 -1.68 17.06
C ASP A 70 -0.68 -0.80 16.05
N VAL A 71 -1.59 -1.41 15.29
CA VAL A 71 -2.44 -0.75 14.31
C VAL A 71 -3.72 -1.56 14.09
N ILE A 72 -4.84 -0.87 13.85
CA ILE A 72 -6.06 -1.51 13.35
C ILE A 72 -5.84 -1.80 11.86
N ASP A 73 -5.65 -3.07 11.52
CA ASP A 73 -5.33 -3.50 10.15
C ASP A 73 -6.54 -3.34 9.22
N THR A 74 -6.54 -2.23 8.50
CA THR A 74 -7.51 -1.92 7.46
C THR A 74 -6.77 -1.30 6.31
N TYR A 75 -7.34 -1.37 5.10
CA TYR A 75 -6.71 -0.79 3.91
C TYR A 75 -6.33 0.70 4.10
N ARG A 76 -7.17 1.48 4.79
CA ARG A 76 -6.92 2.90 5.09
C ARG A 76 -5.69 3.12 5.97
N ASN A 77 -5.38 2.14 6.84
CA ASN A 77 -4.34 2.22 7.86
C ASN A 77 -3.04 1.52 7.47
N VAL A 78 -2.96 0.92 6.28
CA VAL A 78 -1.71 0.30 5.77
C VAL A 78 -0.52 1.27 5.83
N PRO A 79 -0.63 2.58 5.52
CA PRO A 79 0.50 3.50 5.70
C PRO A 79 0.95 3.61 7.17
N SER A 80 0.03 3.58 8.13
CA SER A 80 0.36 3.56 9.56
C SER A 80 1.05 2.24 9.95
N LYS A 81 0.55 1.11 9.43
CA LYS A 81 1.19 -0.22 9.59
C LYS A 81 2.63 -0.19 9.10
N LEU A 82 2.88 0.43 7.94
CA LEU A 82 4.22 0.57 7.35
C LEU A 82 5.15 1.43 8.22
N LEU A 83 4.68 2.58 8.74
CA LEU A 83 5.49 3.43 9.61
C LEU A 83 5.86 2.71 10.92
N ASN A 84 4.93 1.97 11.52
CA ASN A 84 5.21 1.15 12.69
C ASN A 84 6.21 0.03 12.38
N PHE A 85 6.09 -0.61 11.21
CA PHE A 85 7.06 -1.60 10.75
C PHE A 85 8.45 -0.97 10.62
N TYR A 86 8.60 0.20 9.99
CA TYR A 86 9.90 0.87 9.88
C TYR A 86 10.54 1.23 11.22
N ARG A 87 9.74 1.65 12.22
CA ARG A 87 10.24 1.87 13.59
C ARG A 87 10.83 0.57 14.14
N TRP A 88 10.06 -0.52 14.09
CA TRP A 88 10.50 -1.83 14.56
C TRP A 88 11.75 -2.31 13.84
N THR A 89 11.81 -2.17 12.50
CA THR A 89 12.95 -2.61 11.68
C THR A 89 14.22 -1.87 12.07
N VAL A 90 14.16 -0.54 12.27
CA VAL A 90 15.32 0.28 12.64
C VAL A 90 15.81 -0.04 14.06
N GLU A 91 14.90 -0.35 14.98
CA GLU A 91 15.24 -0.66 16.38
C GLU A 91 15.80 -2.08 16.56
N THR A 92 15.32 -3.04 15.76
CA THR A 92 15.53 -4.47 16.03
C THR A 92 16.49 -5.15 15.05
N THR A 93 16.72 -4.56 13.86
CA THR A 93 17.43 -5.24 12.77
C THR A 93 18.60 -4.44 12.21
N SER A 94 19.55 -5.13 11.57
CA SER A 94 20.62 -4.51 10.78
C SER A 94 20.48 -4.88 9.32
N PHE A 95 20.34 -3.87 8.46
CA PHE A 95 20.15 -4.01 7.02
C PHE A 95 20.76 -2.80 6.30
N ASP A 96 21.04 -2.95 5.00
CA ASP A 96 21.50 -1.87 4.12
C ASP A 96 20.39 -1.39 3.17
N LEU A 97 19.54 -2.32 2.74
CA LEU A 97 18.41 -2.10 1.85
C LEU A 97 17.17 -2.82 2.39
N LEU A 98 16.01 -2.23 2.18
CA LEU A 98 14.71 -2.81 2.53
C LEU A 98 13.88 -2.96 1.25
N LEU A 99 13.45 -4.19 0.96
CA LEU A 99 12.47 -4.49 -0.09
C LEU A 99 11.09 -4.61 0.55
N LYS A 100 10.14 -3.80 0.10
CA LYS A 100 8.72 -3.94 0.43
C LYS A 100 7.98 -4.55 -0.75
N THR A 101 7.07 -5.47 -0.48
CA THR A 101 6.12 -6.07 -1.44
C THR A 101 4.80 -6.38 -0.73
N ASP A 102 3.73 -6.63 -1.49
CA ASP A 102 2.47 -7.17 -0.98
C ASP A 102 2.51 -8.72 -1.01
N ASP A 103 1.58 -9.36 -0.29
CA ASP A 103 1.47 -10.82 -0.13
C ASP A 103 0.91 -11.54 -1.38
N ASP A 104 0.31 -10.80 -2.29
CA ASP A 104 -0.20 -11.26 -3.58
C ASP A 104 0.75 -11.00 -4.76
N CYS A 105 2.03 -10.73 -4.47
CA CYS A 105 3.03 -10.36 -5.46
C CYS A 105 4.10 -11.44 -5.66
N TYR A 106 4.33 -11.81 -6.92
CA TYR A 106 5.52 -12.56 -7.31
C TYR A 106 6.73 -11.62 -7.28
N ILE A 107 7.85 -12.09 -6.75
CA ILE A 107 9.13 -11.36 -6.72
C ILE A 107 10.26 -12.31 -7.12
N ASP A 108 11.03 -11.97 -8.15
CA ASP A 108 12.28 -12.69 -8.48
C ASP A 108 13.43 -12.13 -7.63
N LEU A 109 13.64 -12.72 -6.46
CA LEU A 109 14.66 -12.28 -5.50
C LEU A 109 16.08 -12.32 -6.10
N GLU A 110 16.41 -13.36 -6.87
CA GLU A 110 17.73 -13.48 -7.50
C GLU A 110 17.98 -12.35 -8.50
N ALA A 111 16.98 -12.04 -9.33
CA ALA A 111 17.06 -10.93 -10.28
C ALA A 111 17.16 -9.58 -9.55
N VAL A 112 16.44 -9.39 -8.44
CA VAL A 112 16.53 -8.20 -7.60
C VAL A 112 17.94 -8.03 -7.04
N PHE A 113 18.52 -9.07 -6.42
CA PHE A 113 19.90 -9.03 -5.89
C PHE A 113 20.93 -8.74 -6.98
N ASN A 114 20.84 -9.43 -8.12
CA ASN A 114 21.75 -9.22 -9.24
C ASN A 114 21.71 -7.77 -9.74
N ARG A 115 20.51 -7.16 -9.82
CA ARG A 115 20.36 -5.76 -10.23
C ARG A 115 20.88 -4.76 -9.22
N ILE A 116 20.71 -5.02 -7.92
CA ILE A 116 21.30 -4.18 -6.86
C ILE A 116 22.81 -4.09 -7.03
N ILE A 117 23.48 -5.23 -7.24
CA ILE A 117 24.93 -5.31 -7.43
C ILE A 117 25.35 -4.61 -8.72
N GLN A 118 24.70 -4.93 -9.84
CA GLN A 118 25.05 -4.37 -11.16
C GLN A 118 24.88 -2.85 -11.23
N LYS A 119 23.79 -2.32 -10.65
CA LYS A 119 23.47 -0.89 -10.66
C LYS A 119 24.09 -0.13 -9.47
N LYS A 120 24.74 -0.83 -8.53
CA LYS A 120 25.33 -0.27 -7.29
C LYS A 120 24.32 0.58 -6.52
N LEU A 121 23.18 -0.05 -6.21
CA LEU A 121 22.02 0.57 -5.53
C LEU A 121 22.17 0.59 -4.00
N ASP A 122 23.22 -0.02 -3.48
CA ASP A 122 23.66 -0.05 -2.07
C ASP A 122 24.23 1.31 -1.60
N ARG A 123 23.57 2.40 -1.97
CA ARG A 123 24.00 3.77 -1.65
C ARG A 123 22.94 4.49 -0.84
N PRO A 124 23.34 5.44 0.03
CA PRO A 124 22.40 6.31 0.72
C PRO A 124 21.45 7.02 -0.25
N ASN A 125 20.29 7.38 0.26
CA ASN A 125 19.25 8.14 -0.43
C ASN A 125 18.77 7.48 -1.74
N THR A 126 18.63 6.15 -1.74
CA THR A 126 18.22 5.34 -2.90
C THR A 126 16.77 4.89 -2.76
N TRP A 127 15.96 5.15 -3.79
CA TRP A 127 14.62 4.60 -3.94
C TRP A 127 14.46 3.96 -5.31
N TRP A 128 14.29 2.64 -5.36
CA TRP A 128 14.22 1.85 -6.58
C TRP A 128 12.86 1.14 -6.70
N GLY A 129 12.18 1.30 -7.83
CA GLY A 129 10.90 0.64 -8.09
C GLY A 129 10.46 0.82 -9.55
N LYS A 130 9.19 0.54 -9.85
CA LYS A 130 8.68 0.61 -11.22
C LYS A 130 8.82 1.98 -11.88
N SER A 131 9.23 1.93 -13.14
CA SER A 131 9.03 2.99 -14.12
C SER A 131 8.80 2.37 -15.50
N ASN A 132 7.67 2.63 -16.15
CA ASN A 132 7.53 2.27 -17.57
C ASN A 132 8.22 3.33 -18.46
N ALA A 133 8.51 2.98 -19.72
CA ALA A 133 9.30 3.79 -20.65
C ALA A 133 8.61 5.08 -21.15
N VAL A 134 7.36 5.35 -20.71
CA VAL A 134 6.61 6.55 -21.09
C VAL A 134 6.35 7.44 -19.86
N PHE A 135 6.24 6.88 -18.65
CA PHE A 135 6.09 7.62 -17.40
C PHE A 135 6.82 6.93 -16.23
N SER A 136 7.81 7.62 -15.69
CA SER A 136 8.55 7.17 -14.52
C SER A 136 7.82 7.43 -13.22
N PHE A 137 7.61 6.42 -12.37
CA PHE A 137 6.70 6.54 -11.21
C PHE A 137 5.29 6.96 -11.67
N ARG A 138 4.24 6.75 -10.86
CA ARG A 138 2.96 7.39 -11.17
C ARG A 138 3.14 8.90 -10.96
N LEU A 139 3.19 9.66 -12.06
CA LEU A 139 3.34 11.12 -12.06
C LEU A 139 1.99 11.79 -12.28
N ASN A 140 1.75 12.89 -11.56
CA ASN A 140 0.53 13.69 -11.68
C ASN A 140 -0.76 12.85 -11.61
N TRP A 141 -0.74 11.79 -10.80
CA TRP A 141 -1.91 10.95 -10.61
C TRP A 141 -3.00 11.78 -9.93
N ALA A 142 -4.17 11.87 -10.56
CA ALA A 142 -5.28 12.64 -10.04
C ALA A 142 -5.75 12.05 -8.70
N VAL A 143 -6.03 12.93 -7.76
CA VAL A 143 -6.50 12.54 -6.43
C VAL A 143 -7.97 12.15 -6.55
N ASP A 144 -8.25 10.87 -6.34
CA ASP A 144 -9.61 10.36 -6.35
C ASP A 144 -10.43 11.03 -5.24
N ARG A 145 -11.53 11.69 -5.62
CA ARG A 145 -12.46 12.33 -4.66
C ARG A 145 -13.69 11.46 -4.38
N THR A 146 -13.76 10.26 -4.95
CA THR A 146 -14.88 9.32 -4.82
C THR A 146 -14.40 7.88 -4.95
N GLY A 147 -15.20 6.93 -4.48
CA GLY A 147 -14.92 5.49 -4.63
C GLY A 147 -13.91 4.97 -3.62
N LYS A 148 -13.42 3.74 -3.85
CA LYS A 148 -12.52 3.01 -2.94
C LYS A 148 -11.23 3.79 -2.62
N TRP A 149 -10.75 4.57 -3.58
CA TRP A 149 -9.49 5.30 -3.52
C TRP A 149 -9.65 6.76 -3.04
N GLN A 150 -10.84 7.12 -2.57
CA GLN A 150 -11.17 8.48 -2.17
C GLN A 150 -10.21 9.03 -1.10
N GLU A 151 -9.63 10.18 -1.39
CA GLU A 151 -8.84 10.97 -0.45
C GLU A 151 -9.39 12.41 -0.42
N LEU A 152 -9.97 12.79 0.70
CA LEU A 152 -10.63 14.08 0.89
C LEU A 152 -9.71 15.13 1.52
N GLU A 153 -8.67 14.69 2.22
CA GLU A 153 -7.83 15.58 3.01
C GLU A 153 -6.57 16.05 2.28
N TYR A 154 -6.19 15.37 1.20
CA TYR A 154 -5.05 15.79 0.40
C TYR A 154 -5.39 17.06 -0.41
N PRO A 155 -4.65 18.17 -0.25
CA PRO A 155 -5.07 19.48 -0.74
C PRO A 155 -4.82 19.68 -2.24
N SER A 156 -3.83 18.98 -2.82
CA SER A 156 -3.51 19.11 -4.25
C SER A 156 -4.47 18.27 -5.10
N PRO A 157 -4.74 18.65 -6.37
CA PRO A 157 -5.48 17.82 -7.31
C PRO A 157 -4.71 16.57 -7.77
N ALA A 158 -3.39 16.54 -7.59
CA ALA A 158 -2.54 15.43 -8.01
C ALA A 158 -1.44 15.09 -6.99
N TYR A 159 -1.11 13.80 -6.90
CA TYR A 159 -0.06 13.29 -6.03
C TYR A 159 1.35 13.52 -6.60
N PRO A 160 2.38 13.63 -5.73
CA PRO A 160 3.77 13.57 -6.15
C PRO A 160 4.10 12.19 -6.74
N ALA A 161 5.30 12.02 -7.28
CA ALA A 161 5.75 10.74 -7.83
C ALA A 161 5.73 9.60 -6.77
N PHE A 162 5.04 8.49 -7.07
CA PHE A 162 5.05 7.29 -6.24
C PHE A 162 5.29 5.99 -7.05
N ALA A 163 5.96 5.02 -6.42
CA ALA A 163 6.13 3.68 -6.98
C ALA A 163 4.78 2.97 -6.96
N CYS A 164 4.54 1.97 -7.82
CA CYS A 164 3.31 1.20 -7.68
C CYS A 164 3.42 0.13 -6.59
N GLY A 165 2.25 -0.30 -6.08
CA GLY A 165 2.13 -1.17 -4.92
C GLY A 165 2.84 -2.53 -4.98
N SER A 166 3.19 -3.02 -6.19
CA SER A 166 3.83 -4.33 -6.36
C SER A 166 5.21 -4.48 -5.72
N GLY A 167 5.86 -3.37 -5.36
CA GLY A 167 7.06 -3.37 -4.54
C GLY A 167 8.08 -2.32 -4.90
N TYR A 168 8.99 -2.09 -3.96
CA TYR A 168 10.11 -1.16 -4.10
C TYR A 168 11.22 -1.48 -3.11
N VAL A 169 12.43 -1.02 -3.44
CA VAL A 169 13.61 -1.09 -2.59
C VAL A 169 13.99 0.32 -2.13
N ILE A 170 14.26 0.49 -0.84
CA ILE A 170 14.73 1.75 -0.25
C ILE A 170 15.97 1.54 0.61
N SER A 171 16.84 2.56 0.67
CA SER A 171 18.04 2.51 1.49
C SER A 171 17.76 2.75 2.97
N LYS A 172 18.65 2.21 3.82
CA LYS A 172 18.55 2.29 5.28
C LYS A 172 18.31 3.71 5.82
N ASP A 173 19.01 4.71 5.29
CA ASP A 173 18.90 6.10 5.73
C ASP A 173 17.50 6.69 5.48
N ILE A 174 16.83 6.28 4.40
CA ILE A 174 15.44 6.65 4.14
C ILE A 174 14.51 6.00 5.15
N VAL A 175 14.68 4.70 5.43
CA VAL A 175 13.90 3.98 6.45
C VAL A 175 14.06 4.62 7.82
N GLN A 176 15.30 4.97 8.19
CA GLN A 176 15.61 5.67 9.45
C GLN A 176 14.93 7.03 9.54
N TRP A 177 14.93 7.81 8.45
CA TRP A 177 14.25 9.10 8.42
C TRP A 177 12.74 8.93 8.59
N LEU A 178 12.13 7.96 7.89
CA LEU A 178 10.70 7.68 7.99
C LEU A 178 10.31 7.21 9.40
N ALA A 179 11.08 6.29 9.98
CA ALA A 179 10.88 5.81 11.35
C ALA A 179 10.95 6.96 12.37
N SER A 180 11.98 7.80 12.27
CA SER A 180 12.21 8.94 13.18
C SER A 180 11.13 10.03 13.08
N ASN A 181 10.42 10.10 11.96
CA ASN A 181 9.36 11.08 11.71
C ASN A 181 7.96 10.47 11.70
N SER A 182 7.82 9.18 12.02
CA SER A 182 6.57 8.41 11.92
C SER A 182 5.36 9.09 12.58
N GLU A 183 5.54 9.72 13.74
CA GLU A 183 4.46 10.42 14.46
C GLU A 183 4.06 11.77 13.84
N ARG A 184 4.90 12.33 12.96
CA ARG A 184 4.69 13.62 12.30
C ARG A 184 4.22 13.48 10.85
N LEU A 185 4.42 12.30 10.27
CA LEU A 185 4.04 12.02 8.90
C LEU A 185 2.55 11.73 8.81
N LYS A 186 1.83 12.55 8.06
CA LYS A 186 0.41 12.32 7.79
C LYS A 186 0.24 11.13 6.83
N THR A 187 -0.70 10.25 7.15
CA THR A 187 -1.07 9.08 6.34
C THR A 187 -2.25 9.42 5.43
N TYR A 188 -2.25 8.89 4.21
CA TYR A 188 -3.26 9.12 3.18
C TYR A 188 -3.80 7.79 2.65
N GLN A 189 -4.89 7.82 1.88
CA GLN A 189 -5.49 6.62 1.33
C GLN A 189 -4.51 5.99 0.33
N GLY A 190 -4.00 4.80 0.67
CA GLY A 190 -2.95 4.10 -0.08
C GLY A 190 -1.56 4.27 0.52
N GLU A 191 -0.88 3.14 0.72
CA GLU A 191 0.51 3.09 1.21
C GLU A 191 1.49 3.69 0.20
N ASP A 192 1.36 3.31 -1.06
CA ASP A 192 2.18 3.78 -2.17
C ASP A 192 2.07 5.31 -2.36
N VAL A 193 0.85 5.85 -2.32
CA VAL A 193 0.58 7.29 -2.35
C VAL A 193 1.20 8.01 -1.15
N SER A 194 1.00 7.47 0.05
CA SER A 194 1.57 8.03 1.28
C SER A 194 3.10 8.08 1.21
N MET A 195 3.72 6.99 0.75
CA MET A 195 5.16 6.94 0.50
C MET A 195 5.61 7.98 -0.51
N GLY A 196 4.89 8.18 -1.62
CA GLY A 196 5.20 9.25 -2.58
C GLY A 196 5.22 10.65 -1.97
N ILE A 197 4.25 10.93 -1.09
CA ILE A 197 4.14 12.22 -0.39
C ILE A 197 5.31 12.40 0.58
N TRP A 198 5.66 11.38 1.37
CA TRP A 198 6.79 11.46 2.30
C TRP A 198 8.13 11.58 1.57
N MET A 199 8.30 10.84 0.46
CA MET A 199 9.49 10.91 -0.38
C MET A 199 9.65 12.26 -1.08
N ALA A 200 8.57 13.04 -1.26
CA ALA A 200 8.65 14.40 -1.76
C ALA A 200 9.38 15.34 -0.77
N ALA A 201 9.30 15.07 0.53
CA ALA A 201 10.05 15.81 1.55
C ALA A 201 11.52 15.39 1.63
N ILE A 202 11.82 14.11 1.42
CA ILE A 202 13.18 13.55 1.47
C ILE A 202 13.98 13.90 0.21
N GLY A 203 13.34 13.84 -0.97
CA GLY A 203 13.99 14.04 -2.26
C GLY A 203 15.02 12.94 -2.61
N PRO A 204 14.64 11.65 -2.64
CA PRO A 204 15.58 10.57 -2.90
C PRO A 204 16.02 10.48 -4.35
N LYS A 205 17.19 9.86 -4.56
CA LYS A 205 17.62 9.46 -5.90
C LYS A 205 16.78 8.26 -6.34
N ARG A 206 15.89 8.53 -7.29
CA ARG A 206 14.99 7.53 -7.87
C ARG A 206 15.71 6.71 -8.92
N TYR A 207 15.71 5.39 -8.75
CA TYR A 207 16.15 4.44 -9.74
C TYR A 207 14.95 3.75 -10.35
N GLN A 208 15.01 3.55 -11.66
CA GLN A 208 13.88 3.16 -12.47
C GLN A 208 14.15 1.81 -13.11
N ASP A 209 13.16 0.93 -13.08
CA ASP A 209 13.23 -0.34 -13.78
C ASP A 209 11.83 -0.77 -14.23
N SER A 210 11.69 -1.08 -15.52
CA SER A 210 10.41 -1.41 -16.14
C SER A 210 9.90 -2.79 -15.76
N LEU A 211 10.77 -3.62 -15.19
CA LEU A 211 10.48 -5.01 -14.85
C LEU A 211 9.83 -5.17 -13.48
N TRP A 212 9.71 -4.11 -12.68
CA TRP A 212 8.70 -4.09 -11.62
C TRP A 212 7.35 -3.91 -12.30
N LEU A 213 6.45 -4.89 -12.31
CA LEU A 213 5.15 -4.77 -13.00
C LEU A 213 4.09 -4.20 -12.04
N CYS A 214 3.03 -3.54 -12.51
CA CYS A 214 2.00 -2.96 -11.61
C CYS A 214 0.64 -3.64 -11.76
N GLU A 215 0.53 -4.50 -12.76
CA GLU A 215 -0.67 -5.18 -13.18
C GLU A 215 -0.27 -6.64 -13.29
N LYS A 216 -1.26 -7.53 -13.23
CA LYS A 216 -1.05 -8.97 -13.37
C LYS A 216 -0.59 -9.31 -14.79
N THR A 217 0.71 -9.19 -15.05
CA THR A 217 1.34 -9.55 -16.32
C THR A 217 2.54 -10.44 -16.07
N CYS A 218 2.75 -11.42 -16.95
CA CYS A 218 3.93 -12.28 -16.91
C CYS A 218 4.86 -11.87 -18.05
N GLU A 219 6.01 -11.28 -17.70
CA GLU A 219 7.03 -10.87 -18.66
C GLU A 219 8.36 -11.54 -18.32
N SER A 220 9.09 -11.99 -19.34
CA SER A 220 10.40 -12.61 -19.15
C SER A 220 11.36 -11.64 -18.46
N GLY A 221 12.00 -12.11 -17.39
CA GLY A 221 12.89 -11.30 -16.56
C GLY A 221 12.20 -10.29 -15.65
N MET A 222 10.88 -10.39 -15.43
CA MET A 222 10.16 -9.54 -14.48
C MET A 222 10.76 -9.64 -13.06
N LEU A 223 10.84 -8.50 -12.37
CA LEU A 223 11.28 -8.39 -10.98
C LEU A 223 10.11 -8.55 -10.02
N SER A 224 8.96 -7.98 -10.37
CA SER A 224 7.73 -8.12 -9.61
C SER A 224 6.52 -8.25 -10.50
N SER A 225 5.48 -8.94 -10.04
CA SER A 225 4.16 -8.91 -10.66
C SER A 225 3.06 -9.18 -9.61
N PRO A 226 2.05 -8.29 -9.46
CA PRO A 226 1.03 -8.39 -8.41
C PRO A 226 -0.21 -9.19 -8.79
N GLN A 227 -1.12 -9.36 -7.82
CA GLN A 227 -2.49 -9.91 -7.95
C GLN A 227 -2.55 -11.43 -8.24
N TYR A 228 -1.65 -12.19 -7.63
CA TYR A 228 -1.63 -13.65 -7.71
C TYR A 228 -2.20 -14.31 -6.45
N SER A 229 -2.88 -15.42 -6.66
CA SER A 229 -3.26 -16.33 -5.57
C SER A 229 -2.04 -17.15 -5.08
N PRO A 230 -2.10 -17.71 -3.86
CA PRO A 230 -1.03 -18.56 -3.34
C PRO A 230 -0.71 -19.78 -4.22
N GLN A 231 -1.68 -20.30 -4.99
CA GLN A 231 -1.47 -21.39 -5.94
C GLN A 231 -0.69 -20.91 -7.17
N GLU A 232 -1.07 -19.75 -7.72
CA GLU A 232 -0.37 -19.17 -8.87
C GLU A 232 1.07 -18.77 -8.51
N LEU A 233 1.30 -18.20 -7.32
CA LEU A 233 2.65 -17.86 -6.85
C LEU A 233 3.55 -19.10 -6.76
N ARG A 234 3.03 -20.21 -6.23
CA ARG A 234 3.76 -21.49 -6.17
C ARG A 234 4.07 -22.03 -7.56
N GLU A 235 3.13 -21.90 -8.50
CA GLU A 235 3.34 -22.34 -9.87
C GLU A 235 4.40 -21.49 -10.59
N LEU A 236 4.36 -20.16 -10.46
CA LEU A 236 5.38 -19.27 -11.02
C LEU A 236 6.78 -19.61 -10.51
N TRP A 237 6.92 -19.86 -9.20
CA TRP A 237 8.18 -20.30 -8.61
C TRP A 237 8.62 -21.67 -9.11
N ARG A 238 7.70 -22.65 -9.19
CA ARG A 238 8.00 -23.98 -9.73
C ARG A 238 8.50 -23.92 -11.18
N VAL A 239 7.86 -23.11 -12.02
CA VAL A 239 8.26 -22.93 -13.43
C VAL A 239 9.61 -22.22 -13.51
N LYS A 240 9.83 -21.17 -12.70
CA LYS A 240 11.11 -20.47 -12.59
C LYS A 240 12.25 -21.42 -12.22
N GLU A 241 12.07 -22.28 -11.22
CA GLU A 241 13.09 -23.24 -10.79
C GLU A 241 13.43 -24.28 -11.87
N LEU A 242 12.42 -24.73 -12.64
CA LEU A 242 12.60 -25.75 -13.68
C LEU A 242 13.19 -25.18 -14.97
N CYS A 243 12.75 -23.98 -15.37
CA CYS A 243 12.94 -23.47 -16.72
C CYS A 243 13.78 -22.19 -16.76
N GLY A 244 14.06 -21.57 -15.60
CA GLY A 244 14.82 -20.33 -15.46
C GLY A 244 13.99 -19.05 -15.66
N ASP A 245 12.78 -19.18 -16.20
CA ASP A 245 11.84 -18.07 -16.44
C ASP A 245 10.45 -18.44 -15.91
N PRO A 246 9.79 -17.59 -15.09
CA PRO A 246 8.49 -17.90 -14.52
C PRO A 246 7.33 -17.89 -15.53
N CYS A 247 7.53 -17.31 -16.72
CA CYS A 247 6.50 -17.06 -17.72
C CYS A 247 6.60 -17.97 -18.94
N SER A 248 7.76 -18.58 -19.17
CA SER A 248 7.99 -19.48 -20.29
C SER A 248 8.81 -20.69 -19.87
N CYS A 249 8.30 -21.87 -20.21
CA CYS A 249 9.08 -23.10 -20.19
C CYS A 249 9.05 -23.68 -21.60
N GLU A 250 10.14 -23.54 -22.35
CA GLU A 250 10.30 -24.35 -23.55
C GLU A 250 10.54 -25.79 -23.09
N GLU A 251 9.62 -26.70 -23.43
CA GLU A 251 9.81 -28.14 -23.23
C GLU A 251 11.12 -28.54 -23.93
N ARG A 252 12.12 -28.92 -23.15
CA ARG A 252 13.34 -29.53 -23.66
C ARG A 252 13.11 -30.99 -24.00
#